data_AF-A0A4R4Q1L4-F1
#
_entry.id   AF-A0A4R4Q1L4-F1
#
_cell.length_a   1.000
_cell.length_b   1.000
_cell.length_c   1.000
_cell.angle_alpha   90.00
_cell.angle_beta   90.00
_cell.angle_gamma   90.00
#
_symmetry.space_group_name_H-M   'P 1'
#
loop_
_entity.id
_entity.type
_entity.pdbx_description
1 polymer ?
#
loop_
_entity_poly.entity_id
_entity_poly.type
_entity_poly.pdbx_seq_one_letter_code
_entity_poly.pdbx_strand_id
1 'polypeptide(L)'
;MPRIQIYLPDDLYAEVKTRKLRASELAQHALRAEIRRQELIEAARAWLAEQNAEHGEPSEEDLIWAAEVVARMKAKLRPDVEHETSADGTRKAS
;
A
#
# COMPACT_ATOMS: atom_id res chain seq x y z
N MET A 1 -24.65 10.14 26.17
CA MET A 1 -24.27 9.72 24.80
C MET A 1 -25.52 9.20 24.10
N PRO A 2 -25.70 9.48 22.79
CA PRO A 2 -26.78 8.89 22.01
C PRO A 2 -26.62 7.36 21.96
N ARG A 3 -27.75 6.64 21.96
CA ARG A 3 -27.78 5.17 21.91
C ARG A 3 -28.25 4.72 20.53
N ILE A 4 -27.47 3.83 19.92
CA ILE A 4 -27.82 3.19 18.64
C ILE A 4 -28.00 1.69 18.92
N GLN A 5 -29.06 1.11 18.36
CA GLN A 5 -29.26 -0.34 18.34
C GLN A 5 -28.87 -0.86 16.95
N ILE A 6 -28.03 -1.89 16.91
CA ILE A 6 -27.50 -2.47 15.68
C ILE A 6 -27.83 -3.96 15.71
N TYR A 7 -28.41 -4.46 14.63
CA TYR A 7 -28.57 -5.89 14.43
C TYR A 7 -27.27 -6.46 13.87
N LEU A 8 -26.72 -7.48 14.56
CA LEU A 8 -25.58 -8.22 14.06
C LEU A 8 -26.06 -9.46 13.30
N PRO A 9 -25.47 -9.76 12.14
CA PRO A 9 -25.52 -11.10 11.55
C PRO A 9 -25.16 -12.19 12.57
N ASP A 10 -25.78 -13.37 12.43
CA ASP A 10 -25.69 -14.46 13.41
C ASP A 10 -24.25 -14.93 13.65
N ASP A 11 -23.43 -14.97 12.61
CA ASP A 11 -22.01 -15.32 12.65
C ASP A 11 -21.21 -14.32 13.49
N LEU A 12 -21.40 -13.02 13.27
CA LEU A 12 -20.74 -11.97 14.05
C LEU A 12 -21.22 -11.94 15.49
N TYR A 13 -22.51 -12.18 15.73
CA TYR A 13 -23.04 -12.30 17.08
C TYR A 13 -22.42 -13.48 17.83
N ALA A 14 -22.32 -14.64 17.19
CA ALA A 14 -21.68 -15.83 17.76
C ALA A 14 -20.21 -15.57 18.10
N GLU A 15 -19.48 -14.87 17.24
CA GLU A 15 -18.08 -14.50 17.47
C GLU A 15 -17.91 -13.53 18.66
N VAL A 16 -18.75 -12.49 18.74
CA VAL A 16 -18.75 -11.56 19.88
C VAL A 16 -19.00 -12.30 21.20
N LYS A 17 -19.91 -13.27 21.20
CA LYS A 17 -20.22 -14.08 22.39
C LYS A 17 -19.09 -15.02 22.76
N THR A 18 -18.59 -15.79 21.79
CA THR A 18 -17.52 -16.78 21.99
C THR A 18 -16.26 -16.13 22.53
N ARG A 19 -15.88 -14.96 21.98
CA ARG A 19 -14.68 -14.22 22.37
C ARG A 19 -14.90 -13.21 23.50
N LYS A 20 -16.14 -13.11 24.02
CA LYS A 20 -16.54 -12.18 25.10
C LYS A 20 -16.17 -10.72 24.79
N LEU A 21 -16.36 -10.29 23.54
CA LEU A 21 -16.01 -8.95 23.09
C LEU A 21 -16.99 -7.91 23.61
N ARG A 22 -16.48 -6.71 23.89
CA ARG A 22 -17.30 -5.53 24.18
C ARG A 22 -17.81 -4.94 22.88
N ALA A 23 -18.98 -5.41 22.43
CA ALA A 23 -19.55 -5.06 21.13
C ALA A 23 -19.65 -3.54 20.87
N SER A 24 -20.00 -2.76 21.89
CA SER A 24 -20.10 -1.30 21.78
C SER A 24 -18.75 -0.63 21.56
N GLU A 25 -17.71 -1.06 22.27
CA GLU A 25 -16.35 -0.53 22.14
C GLU A 25 -15.74 -0.93 20.78
N LEU A 26 -15.95 -2.18 20.38
CA LEU A 26 -15.54 -2.67 19.07
C LEU A 26 -16.20 -1.88 17.93
N ALA A 27 -17.51 -1.67 18.01
CA ALA A 27 -18.25 -0.88 17.01
C ALA A 27 -17.77 0.58 16.96
N GLN A 28 -17.48 1.19 18.12
CA GLN A 28 -16.92 2.54 18.16
C GLN A 28 -15.54 2.63 17.52
N HIS A 29 -14.66 1.66 17.76
CA HIS A 29 -13.34 1.62 17.12
C HIS A 29 -13.45 1.40 15.61
N ALA A 30 -14.27 0.44 15.18
CA ALA A 30 -14.51 0.17 13.76
C ALA A 30 -15.07 1.40 13.05
N LEU A 31 -16.05 2.08 13.65
CA LEU A 31 -16.63 3.29 13.07
C LEU A 31 -15.62 4.43 12.94
N ARG A 32 -14.78 4.66 13.96
CA ARG A 32 -13.71 5.67 13.87
C ARG A 32 -12.70 5.33 12.79
N ALA A 33 -12.29 4.07 12.69
CA ALA A 33 -11.35 3.63 11.68
C ALA A 33 -11.91 3.81 10.27
N GLU A 34 -13.19 3.48 10.05
CA GLU A 34 -13.85 3.64 8.77
C GLU A 34 -14.03 5.11 8.37
N ILE A 35 -14.48 5.95 9.30
CA ILE A 35 -14.56 7.40 9.06
C ILE A 35 -13.19 7.95 8.66
N ARG A 36 -12.13 7.59 9.40
CA ARG A 36 -10.78 8.04 9.09
C ARG A 36 -10.30 7.57 7.72
N ARG A 37 -10.62 6.34 7.35
CA ARG A 37 -10.31 5.79 6.02
C ARG A 37 -11.00 6.61 4.92
N GLN A 38 -12.26 6.95 5.10
CA GLN A 38 -13.02 7.77 4.15
C GLN A 38 -12.44 9.18 4.03
N GLU A 39 -12.14 9.84 5.15
CA GLU A 39 -11.48 11.15 5.15
C GLU A 39 -10.17 11.16 4.35
N LEU A 40 -9.34 10.12 4.52
CA LEU A 40 -8.08 9.99 3.78
C LEU A 40 -8.31 9.78 2.29
N ILE A 41 -9.32 9.00 1.90
CA ILE A 41 -9.68 8.80 0.50
C ILE A 41 -10.17 10.11 -0.13
N GLU A 42 -11.03 10.85 0.57
CA GLU A 42 -11.51 12.14 0.08
C GLU A 42 -10.38 13.17 -0.02
N ALA A 43 -9.47 13.21 0.96
CA ALA A 43 -8.28 14.04 0.89
C ALA A 43 -7.38 13.68 -0.30
N ALA A 44 -7.17 12.38 -0.56
CA ALA A 44 -6.40 11.91 -1.70
C ALA A 44 -7.07 12.27 -3.04
N ARG A 45 -8.41 12.16 -3.12
CA ARG A 45 -9.19 12.57 -4.30
C ARG A 45 -9.08 14.06 -4.56
N ALA A 46 -9.23 14.89 -3.52
CA ALA A 46 -9.10 16.33 -3.63
C ALA A 46 -7.69 16.73 -4.10
N TRP A 47 -6.66 16.10 -3.53
CA TRP A 47 -5.28 16.31 -3.96
C TRP A 47 -5.05 15.90 -5.41
N LEU A 48 -5.53 14.72 -5.83
CA LEU A 48 -5.42 14.29 -7.23
C LEU A 48 -6.13 15.25 -8.19
N ALA A 49 -7.30 15.77 -7.81
CA ALA A 49 -8.01 16.75 -8.63
C ALA A 49 -7.22 18.07 -8.78
N GLU A 50 -6.55 18.53 -7.71
CA GLU A 50 -5.67 19.69 -7.75
C GLU A 50 -4.47 19.45 -8.69
N GLN A 51 -3.82 18.29 -8.58
CA GLN A 51 -2.69 17.94 -9.45
C GLN A 51 -3.10 17.82 -10.92
N ASN A 52 -4.25 17.19 -11.20
CA ASN A 52 -4.78 17.08 -12.56
C ASN A 52 -5.18 18.44 -13.12
N ALA A 53 -5.65 19.38 -12.28
CA ALA A 53 -5.96 20.74 -12.72
C ALA A 53 -4.69 21.54 -13.06
N GLU A 54 -3.60 21.34 -12.31
CA GLU A 54 -2.33 22.04 -12.54
C GLU A 54 -1.54 21.45 -13.72
N HIS A 55 -1.55 20.13 -13.89
CA HIS A 55 -0.65 19.42 -14.81
C HIS A 55 -1.35 18.67 -15.94
N GLY A 56 -2.69 18.56 -15.90
CA GLY A 56 -3.45 17.66 -16.77
C GLY A 56 -3.40 16.21 -16.29
N GLU A 57 -4.33 15.39 -16.80
CA GLU A 57 -4.28 13.94 -16.57
C GLU A 57 -3.21 13.29 -17.46
N PRO A 58 -2.36 12.41 -16.91
CA PRO A 58 -1.39 11.66 -17.73
C PRO A 58 -2.10 10.80 -18.76
N SER A 59 -1.66 10.88 -20.02
CA SER A 59 -2.11 9.96 -21.06
C SER A 59 -1.46 8.58 -20.90
N GLU A 60 -2.01 7.55 -21.55
CA GLU A 60 -1.37 6.23 -21.61
C GLU A 60 0.04 6.29 -22.22
N GLU A 61 0.24 7.17 -23.21
CA GLU A 61 1.55 7.38 -23.84
C GLU A 61 2.55 7.99 -22.84
N ASP A 62 2.12 8.96 -22.02
CA ASP A 62 2.95 9.55 -20.97
C ASP A 62 3.36 8.51 -19.92
N LEU A 63 2.44 7.62 -19.56
CA LEU A 63 2.70 6.55 -18.58
C LEU A 63 3.71 5.53 -19.11
N ILE A 64 3.60 5.14 -20.38
CA ILE A 64 4.55 4.22 -21.05
C ILE A 64 5.94 4.88 -21.10
N TRP A 65 6.01 6.13 -21.56
CA TRP A 65 7.26 6.87 -21.64
C TRP A 65 7.92 7.03 -20.26
N ALA A 66 7.14 7.40 -19.24
CA ALA A 66 7.63 7.55 -17.87
C ALA A 66 8.21 6.23 -17.34
N ALA A 67 7.56 5.10 -17.61
CA ALA A 67 8.05 3.77 -17.21
C ALA A 67 9.40 3.45 -17.88
N GLU A 68 9.56 3.75 -19.17
CA GLU A 68 10.83 3.58 -19.90
C GLU A 68 11.95 4.46 -19.34
N VAL A 69 11.65 5.72 -19.02
CA VAL A 69 12.61 6.64 -18.40
C VAL A 69 13.09 6.10 -17.05
N VAL A 70 12.16 5.65 -16.19
CA VAL A 70 12.48 5.06 -14.89
C VAL A 70 13.31 3.79 -15.03
N ALA A 71 12.96 2.92 -15.99
CA ALA A 71 13.71 1.68 -16.25
C ALA A 71 15.17 1.99 -16.65
N ARG A 72 15.37 2.94 -17.57
CA ARG A 72 16.70 3.39 -17.99
C ARG A 72 17.49 4.01 -16.85
N MET A 73 16.86 4.80 -15.98
CA MET A 73 17.51 5.37 -14.80
C MET A 73 17.96 4.28 -13.82
N LYS A 74 17.10 3.30 -13.54
CA LYS A 74 17.42 2.17 -12.66
C LYS A 74 18.58 1.32 -13.19
N ALA A 75 18.60 1.05 -14.51
CA ALA A 75 19.70 0.33 -15.15
C ALA A 75 21.05 1.05 -15.00
N LYS A 76 21.06 2.39 -15.07
CA LYS A 76 22.28 3.17 -14.82
C LYS A 76 22.71 3.21 -13.35
N LEU A 77 21.77 3.04 -12.42
CA LEU A 77 22.02 3.12 -10.97
C LEU A 77 22.45 1.77 -10.35
N ARG A 78 22.21 0.66 -11.04
CA ARG A 78 22.78 -0.66 -10.72
C ARG A 78 23.73 -1.10 -11.84
N PRO A 79 24.95 -0.57 -11.91
CA PRO A 79 25.98 -1.20 -12.73
C PRO A 79 26.31 -2.55 -12.07
N ASP A 80 26.40 -3.59 -12.90
CA ASP A 80 26.62 -4.98 -12.49
C ASP A 80 27.74 -5.11 -11.44
N VAL A 81 27.39 -5.55 -10.23
CA VAL A 81 28.35 -6.00 -9.23
C VAL A 81 28.63 -7.47 -9.47
N GLU A 82 29.13 -7.85 -10.65
CA GLU A 82 29.78 -9.15 -10.85
C GLU A 82 30.83 -9.04 -11.96
N HIS A 83 32.12 -9.10 -11.59
CA HIS A 83 33.12 -9.99 -12.19
C HIS A 83 34.47 -9.76 -11.51
N GLU A 84 34.77 -10.51 -10.45
CA GLU A 84 36.12 -10.99 -10.13
C GLU A 84 36.07 -12.05 -9.01
N THR A 85 35.55 -13.24 -9.34
CA THR A 85 35.95 -14.48 -8.65
C THR A 85 36.20 -15.56 -9.70
N SER A 86 37.32 -15.43 -10.41
CA SER A 86 37.91 -16.58 -11.09
C SER A 86 39.43 -16.51 -11.02
N ALA A 87 40.01 -17.66 -10.67
CA ALA A 87 41.42 -18.02 -10.70
C ALA A 87 42.34 -17.52 -9.57
N ASP A 88 42.39 -18.25 -8.45
CA ASP A 88 43.68 -18.81 -8.01
C ASP A 88 43.49 -20.15 -7.31
N GLY A 89 43.30 -21.19 -8.12
CA GLY A 89 43.17 -22.57 -7.70
C GLY A 89 44.16 -23.46 -8.43
N THR A 90 45.44 -23.06 -8.54
CA THR A 90 46.50 -24.00 -8.98
C THR A 90 47.90 -23.55 -8.53
N ARG A 91 48.40 -24.08 -7.40
CA ARG A 91 49.83 -24.39 -7.20
C ARG A 91 49.92 -25.72 -6.46
N LYS A 92 50.13 -26.80 -7.21
CA LYS A 92 51.41 -27.48 -7.48
C LYS A 92 51.86 -28.37 -6.33
N ALA A 93 51.75 -29.68 -6.58
CA ALA A 93 52.52 -30.73 -5.96
C ALA A 93 54.03 -30.51 -6.18
N SER A 94 54.82 -30.68 -5.12
CA SER A 94 56.10 -31.41 -5.06
C SER A 94 56.64 -31.32 -3.64
#